data_AF-A0A6I1W5L3-F1
#
_entry.id   AF-A0A6I1W5L3-F1
#
_cell.length_a   1.000
_cell.length_b   1.000
_cell.length_c   1.000
_cell.angle_alpha   90.00
_cell.angle_beta   90.00
_cell.angle_gamma   90.00
#
_symmetry.space_group_name_H-M   'P 1'
#
loop_
_entity.id
_entity.type
_entity.pdbx_description
1 polymer ?
#
loop_
_entity_poly.entity_id
_entity_poly.type
_entity_poly.pdbx_seq_one_letter_code
_entity_poly.pdbx_strand_id
1 'polypeptide(L)'
;GEVLDEGIALYFPGPNSFTGEDVLELQGHGGPIVLDMLLQRCIELGCRLARPGEFSERAFLNDKLDLAQAEAIADLIEASSAQAARNALRSLQGAFSHRVHNLTEQLISLRIYVEAAIDFPEEEIDFLADGHVLRMLDKVREELSTVKREAGQGAL
;
A
#
# COMPACT_ATOMS: atom_id res chain seq x y z
N GLY A 1 -22.08 36.13 -4.12
CA GLY A 1 -20.91 35.59 -4.85
C GLY A 1 -21.26 35.54 -6.31
N GLU A 2 -20.25 35.57 -7.18
CA GLU A 2 -20.40 35.35 -8.61
C GLU A 2 -20.18 33.85 -8.91
N VAL A 3 -20.80 33.36 -9.98
CA VAL A 3 -20.62 31.97 -10.42
C VAL A 3 -19.20 31.83 -10.98
N LEU A 4 -18.44 30.87 -10.47
CA LEU A 4 -17.08 30.58 -10.95
C LEU A 4 -17.09 29.64 -12.17
N ASP A 5 -17.90 28.59 -12.10
CA ASP A 5 -18.00 27.54 -13.13
C ASP A 5 -19.30 26.73 -12.97
N GLU A 6 -19.64 25.95 -14.00
CA GLU A 6 -20.68 24.92 -13.97
C GLU A 6 -20.02 23.54 -14.14
N GLY A 7 -20.18 22.65 -13.14
CA GLY A 7 -19.49 21.37 -13.11
C GLY A 7 -20.18 20.32 -12.24
N ILE A 8 -19.45 19.25 -11.93
CA ILE A 8 -19.94 18.12 -11.12
C ILE A 8 -19.22 18.12 -9.78
N ALA A 9 -19.96 17.88 -8.71
CA ALA A 9 -19.39 17.61 -7.40
C ALA A 9 -19.65 16.15 -7.00
N LEU A 10 -18.60 15.42 -6.63
CA LEU A 10 -18.69 14.06 -6.09
C LEU A 10 -18.28 14.07 -4.62
N TYR A 11 -19.17 13.67 -3.74
CA TYR A 11 -18.89 13.56 -2.31
C TYR A 11 -18.74 12.10 -1.91
N PHE A 12 -17.59 11.79 -1.31
CA PHE A 12 -17.23 10.49 -0.78
C PHE A 12 -17.19 10.59 0.75
N PRO A 13 -18.24 10.15 1.47
CA PRO A 13 -18.22 10.13 2.91
C PRO A 13 -17.20 9.11 3.43
N GLY A 14 -16.43 9.50 4.44
CA GLY A 14 -15.55 8.59 5.17
C GLY A 14 -16.36 7.44 5.80
N PRO A 15 -15.82 6.21 5.88
CA PRO A 15 -14.47 5.79 5.49
C PRO A 15 -14.37 5.31 4.03
N ASN A 16 -15.40 5.53 3.20
CA ASN A 16 -15.52 4.96 1.85
C ASN A 16 -14.91 5.86 0.76
N SER A 17 -13.88 6.63 1.10
CA SER A 17 -13.11 7.47 0.19
C SER A 17 -11.69 6.91 -0.02
N PHE A 18 -10.94 7.52 -0.94
CA PHE A 18 -9.54 7.18 -1.18
C PHE A 18 -8.66 7.37 0.05
N THR A 19 -8.77 8.52 0.72
CA THR A 19 -7.97 8.80 1.93
C THR A 19 -8.54 8.14 3.18
N GLY A 20 -9.79 7.66 3.15
CA GLY A 20 -10.52 7.23 4.35
C GLY A 20 -11.19 8.38 5.12
N GLU A 21 -10.98 9.63 4.72
CA GLU A 21 -11.63 10.83 5.29
C GLU A 21 -12.82 11.27 4.42
N ASP A 22 -13.56 12.29 4.82
CA ASP A 22 -14.52 12.94 3.94
C ASP A 22 -13.80 13.62 2.77
N VAL A 23 -14.16 13.25 1.53
CA VAL A 23 -13.56 13.81 0.31
C VAL A 23 -14.64 14.40 -0.59
N LEU A 24 -14.40 15.61 -1.07
CA LEU A 24 -15.21 16.27 -2.10
C LEU A 24 -14.35 16.50 -3.35
N GLU A 25 -14.72 15.91 -4.47
CA GLU A 25 -14.10 16.17 -5.76
C GLU A 25 -14.96 17.16 -6.56
N LEU A 26 -14.34 18.26 -6.99
CA LEU A 26 -14.96 19.27 -7.84
C LEU A 26 -14.42 19.12 -9.27
N GLN A 27 -15.28 18.71 -10.18
CA GLN A 27 -14.98 18.51 -11.59
C GLN A 27 -15.52 19.69 -12.39
N GLY A 28 -14.65 20.67 -12.65
CA GLY A 28 -14.93 21.84 -13.48
C GLY A 28 -14.43 21.69 -14.92
N HIS A 29 -14.63 22.73 -15.72
CA HIS A 29 -14.08 22.81 -17.07
C HIS A 29 -12.54 22.87 -17.01
N GLY A 30 -11.87 22.09 -17.87
CA GLY A 30 -10.41 21.87 -17.83
C GLY A 30 -9.53 23.07 -18.24
N GLY A 31 -10.07 24.28 -18.29
CA GLY A 31 -9.31 25.50 -18.53
C GLY A 31 -8.42 25.82 -17.33
N PRO A 32 -7.09 26.00 -17.49
CA PRO A 32 -6.19 26.24 -16.35
C PRO A 32 -6.62 27.39 -15.44
N ILE A 33 -7.12 28.49 -16.03
CA ILE A 33 -7.62 29.65 -15.28
C ILE A 33 -8.83 29.30 -14.42
N VAL A 34 -9.77 28.51 -14.94
CA VAL A 34 -10.99 28.09 -14.23
C VAL A 34 -10.63 27.18 -13.06
N LEU A 35 -9.73 26.20 -13.28
CA LEU A 35 -9.25 25.31 -12.23
C LEU A 35 -8.47 26.06 -11.14
N ASP A 36 -7.63 27.04 -11.52
CA ASP A 36 -6.93 27.89 -10.55
C ASP A 36 -7.92 28.73 -9.72
N MET A 37 -8.95 29.31 -10.34
CA MET A 37 -10.00 30.05 -9.63
C MET A 37 -10.75 29.16 -8.63
N LEU A 38 -11.09 27.93 -9.02
CA LEU A 38 -11.72 26.94 -8.13
C LEU A 38 -10.80 26.57 -6.96
N LEU A 39 -9.52 26.30 -7.23
CA LEU A 39 -8.53 25.97 -6.19
C LEU A 39 -8.34 27.12 -5.20
N GLN A 40 -8.17 28.35 -5.70
CA GLN A 40 -8.06 29.53 -4.84
C GLN A 40 -9.29 29.70 -3.97
N ARG A 41 -10.49 29.47 -4.54
CA ARG A 41 -11.72 29.55 -3.76
C ARG A 41 -11.76 28.54 -2.63
N CYS A 42 -11.30 27.31 -2.84
CA CYS A 42 -11.18 26.31 -1.77
C CYS A 42 -10.21 26.78 -0.66
N ILE A 43 -9.08 27.39 -1.04
CA ILE A 43 -8.09 27.91 -0.08
C ILE A 43 -8.67 29.06 0.75
N GLU A 44 -9.38 30.00 0.12
CA GLU A 44 -10.08 31.09 0.80
C GLU A 44 -11.13 30.60 1.81
N LEU A 45 -11.74 29.44 1.54
CA LEU A 45 -12.71 28.78 2.41
C LEU A 45 -12.06 27.97 3.54
N GLY A 46 -10.73 27.96 3.64
CA GLY A 46 -9.97 27.35 4.73
C GLY A 46 -9.20 26.09 4.36
N CYS A 47 -9.24 25.65 3.10
CA CYS A 47 -8.39 24.54 2.66
C CYS A 47 -6.91 24.95 2.62
N ARG A 48 -6.01 24.01 2.93
CA ARG A 48 -4.58 24.14 2.66
C ARG A 48 -4.23 23.40 1.38
N LEU A 49 -3.31 23.94 0.59
CA LEU A 49 -2.74 23.21 -0.56
C LEU A 49 -2.04 21.93 -0.09
N ALA A 50 -2.37 20.80 -0.73
CA ALA A 50 -1.77 19.52 -0.43
C ALA A 50 -0.27 19.48 -0.79
N ARG A 51 0.52 18.76 0.00
CA ARG A 51 1.93 18.44 -0.31
C ARG A 51 1.99 17.33 -1.37
N PRO A 52 3.12 17.16 -2.07
CA PRO A 52 3.32 16.03 -2.97
C PRO A 52 3.04 14.70 -2.26
N GLY A 53 2.19 13.86 -2.86
CA GLY A 53 1.83 12.55 -2.31
C GLY A 53 0.90 12.55 -1.08
N GLU A 54 0.47 13.71 -0.58
CA GLU A 54 -0.24 13.80 0.71
C GLU A 54 -1.55 12.99 0.74
N PHE A 55 -2.28 12.88 -0.37
CA PHE A 55 -3.49 12.05 -0.43
C PHE A 55 -3.17 10.56 -0.25
N SER A 56 -2.13 10.05 -0.91
CA SER A 56 -1.69 8.65 -0.75
C SER A 56 -1.08 8.41 0.64
N GLU A 57 -0.33 9.37 1.18
CA GLU A 57 0.19 9.35 2.55
C GLU A 57 -0.96 9.19 3.57
N ARG A 58 -2.04 9.97 3.42
CA ARG A 58 -3.22 9.85 4.30
C ARG A 58 -3.96 8.54 4.11
N ALA A 59 -4.09 8.05 2.88
CA ALA A 59 -4.68 6.73 2.62
C ALA A 59 -3.89 5.62 3.33
N PHE A 60 -2.55 5.70 3.31
CA PHE A 60 -1.69 4.79 4.06
C PHE A 60 -1.88 4.91 5.59
N LEU A 61 -1.88 6.14 6.12
CA LEU A 61 -2.06 6.38 7.56
C LEU A 61 -3.43 5.97 8.09
N ASN A 62 -4.45 5.95 7.22
CA ASN A 62 -5.81 5.53 7.55
C ASN A 62 -6.10 4.06 7.16
N ASP A 63 -5.06 3.24 7.01
CA ASP A 63 -5.15 1.80 6.72
C ASP A 63 -5.96 1.45 5.45
N LYS A 64 -6.08 2.40 4.50
CA LYS A 64 -6.74 2.17 3.21
C LYS A 64 -5.84 1.42 2.23
N LEU A 65 -4.54 1.61 2.38
CA LEU A 65 -3.47 1.06 1.56
C LEU A 65 -2.29 0.73 2.47
N ASP A 66 -1.51 -0.29 2.13
CA ASP A 66 -0.17 -0.44 2.70
C ASP A 66 0.88 0.39 1.92
N LEU A 67 2.12 0.39 2.41
CA LEU A 67 3.20 1.20 1.83
C LEU A 67 3.51 0.78 0.38
N ALA A 68 3.55 -0.52 0.09
CA ALA A 68 3.86 -1.02 -1.25
C ALA A 68 2.74 -0.67 -2.24
N GLN A 69 1.49 -0.68 -1.79
CA GLN A 69 0.36 -0.21 -2.58
C GLN A 69 0.42 1.30 -2.83
N ALA A 70 0.80 2.10 -1.83
CA ALA A 70 0.96 3.54 -2.00
C ALA A 70 2.09 3.89 -3.00
N GLU A 71 3.22 3.20 -2.95
CA GLU A 71 4.31 3.32 -3.92
C GLU A 71 3.86 2.93 -5.33
N ALA A 72 3.09 1.85 -5.46
CA ALA A 72 2.57 1.37 -6.73
C ALA A 72 1.66 2.38 -7.46
N ILE A 73 1.07 3.34 -6.75
CA ILE A 73 0.31 4.45 -7.38
C ILE A 73 1.26 5.34 -8.20
N ALA A 74 2.42 5.70 -7.64
CA ALA A 74 3.41 6.50 -8.36
C ALA A 74 3.96 5.74 -9.57
N ASP A 75 4.31 4.46 -9.40
CA ASP A 75 4.77 3.59 -10.48
C ASP A 75 3.75 3.48 -11.61
N LEU A 76 2.46 3.42 -11.28
CA LEU A 76 1.38 3.35 -12.27
C LEU A 76 1.24 4.66 -13.07
N ILE A 77 1.37 5.82 -12.41
CA ILE A 77 1.32 7.13 -13.05
C ILE A 77 2.53 7.34 -13.97
N GLU A 78 3.71 6.88 -13.57
CA GLU A 78 4.97 7.03 -14.32
C GLU A 78 5.18 5.95 -15.38
N ALA A 79 4.35 4.91 -15.42
CA ALA A 79 4.52 3.76 -16.30
C ALA A 79 4.61 4.15 -17.79
N SER A 80 5.78 3.92 -18.38
CA SER A 80 6.06 4.18 -19.81
C SER A 80 5.75 2.99 -20.74
N SER A 81 5.35 1.84 -20.19
CA SER A 81 4.98 0.65 -20.95
C SER A 81 3.76 -0.06 -20.37
N ALA A 82 3.02 -0.77 -21.22
CA ALA A 82 1.88 -1.59 -20.80
C ALA A 82 2.29 -2.74 -19.85
N GLN A 83 3.56 -3.17 -19.87
CA GLN A 83 4.05 -4.17 -18.92
C GLN A 83 4.32 -3.54 -17.54
N ALA A 84 4.94 -2.36 -17.50
CA ALA A 84 5.16 -1.61 -16.26
C ALA A 84 3.82 -1.26 -15.59
N ALA A 85 2.85 -0.74 -16.33
CA ALA A 85 1.52 -0.42 -15.81
C ALA A 85 0.80 -1.67 -15.25
N ARG A 86 0.89 -2.81 -15.93
CA ARG A 86 0.32 -4.08 -15.43
C ARG A 86 1.01 -4.58 -14.17
N ASN A 87 2.32 -4.39 -14.03
CA ASN A 87 3.06 -4.76 -12.83
C ASN A 87 2.68 -3.85 -11.65
N ALA A 88 2.68 -2.53 -11.85
CA ALA A 88 2.26 -1.56 -10.84
C ALA A 88 0.81 -1.82 -10.38
N LEU A 89 -0.11 -2.11 -11.31
CA LEU A 89 -1.49 -2.45 -10.98
C LEU A 89 -1.60 -3.72 -10.11
N ARG A 90 -0.77 -4.74 -10.37
CA ARG A 90 -0.74 -5.96 -9.53
C ARG A 90 -0.23 -5.67 -8.12
N SER A 91 0.80 -4.83 -7.98
CA SER A 91 1.29 -4.38 -6.68
C SER A 91 0.23 -3.57 -5.94
N LEU A 92 -0.46 -2.64 -6.64
CA LEU A 92 -1.57 -1.85 -6.10
C LEU A 92 -2.73 -2.74 -5.61
N GLN A 93 -2.99 -3.85 -6.29
CA GLN A 93 -3.97 -4.87 -5.87
C GLN A 93 -3.52 -5.70 -4.65
N GLY A 94 -2.35 -5.43 -4.08
CA GLY A 94 -1.85 -6.08 -2.87
C GLY A 94 -1.10 -7.39 -3.13
N ALA A 95 -0.83 -7.76 -4.39
CA ALA A 95 -0.18 -9.05 -4.70
C ALA A 95 1.20 -9.18 -4.07
N PHE A 96 1.97 -8.08 -4.02
CA PHE A 96 3.27 -8.07 -3.36
C PHE A 96 3.12 -8.16 -1.83
N SER A 97 2.22 -7.36 -1.26
CA SER A 97 1.93 -7.30 0.17
C SER A 97 1.48 -8.65 0.73
N HIS A 98 0.61 -9.37 0.02
CA HIS A 98 0.19 -10.73 0.40
C HIS A 98 1.37 -11.70 0.50
N ARG A 99 2.37 -11.59 -0.37
CA ARG A 99 3.55 -12.47 -0.31
C ARG A 99 4.45 -12.13 0.87
N VAL A 100 4.65 -10.84 1.13
CA VAL A 100 5.40 -10.38 2.30
C VAL A 100 4.70 -10.84 3.58
N HIS A 101 3.39 -10.65 3.68
CA HIS A 101 2.60 -11.07 4.83
C HIS A 101 2.66 -12.59 5.05
N ASN A 102 2.56 -13.40 3.98
CA ASN A 102 2.71 -14.85 4.09
C ASN A 102 4.10 -15.28 4.60
N LEU A 103 5.18 -14.56 4.23
CA LEU A 103 6.50 -14.79 4.79
C LEU A 103 6.55 -14.41 6.28
N THR A 104 5.93 -13.29 6.66
CA THR A 104 5.83 -12.84 8.04
C THR A 104 5.10 -13.87 8.91
N GLU A 105 3.96 -14.41 8.46
CA GLU A 105 3.21 -15.44 9.18
C GLU A 105 4.02 -16.73 9.40
N GLN A 106 4.81 -17.14 8.40
CA GLN A 106 5.70 -18.29 8.55
C GLN A 106 6.83 -18.04 9.54
N LEU A 107 7.40 -16.83 9.54
CA LEU A 107 8.42 -16.43 10.51
C LEU A 107 7.86 -16.34 11.92
N ILE A 108 6.64 -15.83 12.10
CA ILE A 108 5.93 -15.81 13.39
C ILE A 108 5.74 -17.24 13.88
N SER A 109 5.26 -18.14 13.01
CA SER A 109 5.07 -19.55 13.34
C SER A 109 6.38 -20.22 13.76
N LEU A 110 7.47 -19.97 13.03
CA LEU A 110 8.80 -20.49 13.37
C LEU A 110 9.28 -19.95 14.72
N ARG A 111 9.09 -18.64 14.96
CA ARG A 111 9.46 -17.99 16.23
C ARG A 111 8.75 -18.65 17.41
N ILE A 112 7.46 -19.00 17.29
CA ILE A 112 6.71 -19.68 18.35
C ILE A 112 7.39 -21.00 18.77
N TYR A 113 7.85 -21.82 17.81
CA TYR A 113 8.55 -23.07 18.13
C TYR A 113 9.89 -22.84 18.84
N VAL A 114 10.65 -21.84 18.39
CA VAL A 114 11.95 -21.50 19.00
C VAL A 114 11.75 -20.96 20.41
N GLU A 115 10.74 -20.11 20.64
CA GLU A 115 10.41 -19.58 21.97
C GLU A 115 9.95 -20.69 22.91
N ALA A 116 9.09 -21.61 22.46
CA ALA A 116 8.66 -22.75 23.26
C ALA A 116 9.86 -23.63 23.69
N ALA A 117 10.81 -23.88 22.79
CA ALA A 117 12.00 -24.68 23.11
C ALA A 117 12.94 -23.97 24.12
N ILE A 118 12.96 -22.64 24.14
CA ILE A 118 13.75 -21.84 25.09
C ILE A 118 13.06 -21.81 26.46
N ASP A 119 11.74 -21.59 26.48
CA ASP A 119 10.96 -21.43 27.70
C ASP A 119 10.74 -22.77 28.44
N PHE A 120 10.70 -23.89 27.71
CA PHE A 120 10.39 -25.22 28.26
C PHE A 120 11.42 -26.30 27.85
N PRO A 121 12.71 -26.17 28.27
CA PRO A 121 13.77 -27.08 27.85
C PRO A 121 13.65 -28.51 28.42
N GLU A 122 12.79 -28.72 29.43
CA GLU A 122 12.59 -30.02 30.09
C GLU A 122 11.39 -30.82 29.52
N GLU A 123 10.59 -30.22 28.63
CA GLU A 123 9.49 -30.94 27.98
C GLU A 123 10.01 -31.91 26.91
N GLU A 124 9.47 -33.14 26.87
CA GLU A 124 9.93 -34.24 26.00
C GLU A 124 9.69 -34.01 24.48
N ILE A 125 9.08 -32.90 24.09
CA ILE A 125 8.85 -32.58 22.67
C ILE A 125 10.03 -31.76 22.15
N ASP A 126 11.08 -32.44 21.71
CA ASP A 126 12.23 -31.79 21.09
C ASP A 126 11.92 -31.41 19.62
N PHE A 127 11.17 -30.31 19.46
CA PHE A 127 10.81 -29.73 18.16
C PHE A 127 12.04 -29.38 17.29
N LEU A 128 13.20 -29.19 17.92
CA LEU A 128 14.46 -28.87 17.25
C LEU A 128 15.14 -30.15 16.73
N ALA A 129 15.09 -31.26 17.47
CA ALA A 129 15.69 -32.54 17.07
C ALA A 129 15.02 -33.20 15.87
N ASP A 130 13.70 -33.04 15.69
CA ASP A 130 12.96 -33.68 14.58
C ASP A 130 13.15 -32.99 13.22
N GLY A 131 13.99 -31.95 13.17
CA GLY A 131 14.29 -31.16 11.97
C GLY A 131 13.08 -30.40 11.43
N HIS A 132 11.99 -30.30 12.19
CA HIS A 132 10.76 -29.62 11.78
C HIS A 132 11.02 -28.13 11.58
N VAL A 133 11.65 -27.48 12.57
CA VAL A 133 12.04 -26.06 12.50
C VAL A 133 12.99 -25.79 11.33
N LEU A 134 13.94 -26.69 11.07
CA LEU A 134 14.85 -26.58 9.93
C LEU A 134 14.09 -26.63 8.60
N ARG A 135 13.14 -27.57 8.43
CA ARG A 135 12.30 -27.64 7.22
C ARG A 135 11.45 -26.38 7.03
N MET A 136 10.88 -25.83 8.10
CA MET A 136 10.16 -24.57 8.05
C MET A 136 11.07 -23.42 7.61
N LEU A 137 12.27 -23.34 8.18
CA LEU A 137 13.24 -22.29 7.84
C LEU A 137 13.66 -22.37 6.37
N ASP A 138 13.98 -23.56 5.88
CA ASP A 138 14.38 -23.76 4.49
C ASP A 138 13.26 -23.37 3.52
N LYS A 139 12.00 -23.71 3.85
CA LYS A 139 10.85 -23.25 3.09
C LYS A 139 10.74 -21.72 3.04
N VAL A 140 10.88 -21.03 4.18
CA VAL A 140 10.85 -19.56 4.21
C VAL A 140 12.00 -18.98 3.37
N ARG A 141 13.19 -19.58 3.43
CA ARG A 141 14.34 -19.13 2.62
C ARG A 141 14.09 -19.28 1.12
N GLU A 142 13.49 -20.40 0.70
CA GLU A 142 13.12 -20.63 -0.70
C GLU A 142 12.08 -19.61 -1.17
N GLU A 143 11.02 -19.38 -0.40
CA GLU A 143 9.98 -18.40 -0.73
C GLU A 143 10.55 -16.98 -0.78
N LEU A 144 11.37 -16.58 0.19
CA LEU A 144 12.04 -15.29 0.21
C LEU A 144 12.95 -15.11 -1.00
N SER A 145 13.71 -16.14 -1.39
CA SER A 145 14.56 -16.08 -2.57
C SER A 145 13.75 -15.83 -3.85
N THR A 146 12.55 -16.43 -3.93
CA THR A 146 11.63 -16.27 -5.05
C THR A 146 11.07 -14.85 -5.09
N VAL A 147 10.62 -14.32 -3.95
CA VAL A 147 10.14 -12.93 -3.82
C VAL A 147 11.24 -11.95 -4.22
N LYS A 148 12.48 -12.10 -3.72
CA LYS A 148 13.61 -11.22 -4.07
C LYS A 148 13.91 -11.24 -5.56
N ARG A 149 13.91 -12.42 -6.20
CA ARG A 149 14.18 -12.55 -7.63
C ARG A 149 13.12 -11.83 -8.47
N GLU A 150 11.86 -11.97 -8.10
CA GLU A 150 10.73 -11.36 -8.83
C GLU A 150 10.64 -9.85 -8.60
N ALA A 151 10.93 -9.38 -7.38
CA ALA A 151 11.01 -7.95 -7.09
C ALA A 151 12.11 -7.24 -7.91
N GLY A 152 13.24 -7.92 -8.14
CA GLY A 152 14.33 -7.39 -8.97
C GLY A 152 14.03 -7.25 -10.47
N GLN A 153 12.94 -7.85 -10.98
CA GLN A 153 12.59 -7.77 -12.40
C GLN A 153 11.90 -6.46 -12.81
N GLY A 154 11.48 -5.63 -11.84
CA GLY A 154 10.86 -4.32 -12.11
C GLY A 154 11.84 -3.14 -12.19
N ALA A 155 13.12 -3.34 -11.88
CA ALA A 155 14.12 -2.27 -11.72
C ALA A 155 14.99 -2.02 -12.98
N LEU A 156 14.47 -2.31 -14.19
CA LEU A 156 15.18 -2.13 -15.46
C LEU A 156 14.45 -1.14 -16.37
#